data_AF-A0A6V8PU63-F1
#
_entry.id   AF-A0A6V8PU63-F1
#
_cell.length_a   1.000
_cell.length_b   1.000
_cell.length_c   1.000
_cell.angle_alpha   90.00
_cell.angle_beta   90.00
_cell.angle_gamma   90.00
#
_symmetry.space_group_name_H-M   'P 1'
#
loop_
_entity.id
_entity.type
_entity.pdbx_description
1 polymer ?
#
loop_
_entity_poly.entity_id
_entity_poly.type
_entity_poly.pdbx_seq_one_letter_code
_entity_poly.pdbx_strand_id
1 'polypeptide(L)'
;GVFAGDLGQAHARGTAFVKASAMVPVAHPFDIVITTNSGYPLDLNLYQTVKGMSAAAQVVKPGGTIIVAAECRDGIPDHGRYKELLDMARSPQKLLEIINTPGFSMQDQWEAQIQALIQLKADVYLKTSYLSDEEIRQALLLPCHSIEEEVERLLKRYGPQASICVLPEGPQTIPYLEAARPLS
;
A
#
# COMPACT_ATOMS: atom_id res chain seq x y z
N GLY A 1 -13.39 -21.19 -5.32
CA GLY A 1 -14.74 -21.80 -5.27
C GLY A 1 -15.62 -21.19 -6.33
N VAL A 2 -16.80 -21.77 -6.60
CA VAL A 2 -17.84 -21.20 -7.49
C VAL A 2 -19.11 -21.02 -6.66
N PHE A 3 -19.70 -19.82 -6.71
CA PHE A 3 -20.90 -19.46 -5.94
C PHE A 3 -21.93 -18.83 -6.88
N ALA A 4 -23.13 -19.41 -6.96
CA ALA A 4 -24.20 -18.94 -7.82
C ALA A 4 -25.55 -18.96 -7.07
N GLY A 5 -26.53 -18.20 -7.57
CA GLY A 5 -27.85 -18.04 -6.98
C GLY A 5 -28.20 -16.57 -6.79
N ASP A 6 -28.99 -16.27 -5.76
CA ASP A 6 -29.29 -14.90 -5.36
C ASP A 6 -28.02 -14.06 -5.19
N LEU A 7 -28.04 -12.82 -5.69
CA LEU A 7 -26.86 -11.95 -5.73
C LEU A 7 -26.27 -11.72 -4.34
N GLY A 8 -27.11 -11.41 -3.35
CA GLY A 8 -26.66 -11.13 -1.99
C GLY A 8 -26.08 -12.37 -1.31
N GLN A 9 -26.77 -13.50 -1.41
CA GLN A 9 -26.36 -14.74 -0.76
C GLN A 9 -25.15 -15.40 -1.44
N ALA A 10 -25.07 -15.38 -2.77
CA ALA A 10 -23.92 -15.89 -3.51
C ALA A 10 -22.67 -15.06 -3.20
N HIS A 11 -22.79 -13.74 -3.20
CA HIS A 11 -21.71 -12.84 -2.81
C HIS A 11 -21.27 -13.07 -1.36
N ALA A 12 -22.21 -13.13 -0.40
CA ALA A 12 -21.88 -13.34 1.02
C ALA A 12 -21.11 -14.65 1.27
N ARG A 13 -21.51 -15.74 0.59
CA ARG A 13 -20.78 -17.02 0.66
C ARG A 13 -19.40 -16.92 0.03
N GLY A 14 -19.28 -16.25 -1.11
CA GLY A 14 -17.99 -15.99 -1.77
C GLY A 14 -17.05 -15.17 -0.89
N THR A 15 -17.52 -14.09 -0.29
CA THR A 15 -16.72 -13.25 0.62
C THR A 15 -16.29 -14.01 1.87
N ALA A 16 -17.16 -14.85 2.44
CA ALA A 16 -16.81 -15.68 3.59
C ALA A 16 -15.72 -16.71 3.23
N PHE A 17 -15.81 -17.32 2.05
CA PHE A 17 -14.80 -18.25 1.53
C PHE A 17 -13.45 -17.55 1.34
N VAL A 18 -13.42 -16.41 0.63
CA VAL A 18 -12.17 -15.66 0.40
C VAL A 18 -11.58 -15.15 1.72
N LYS A 19 -12.42 -14.66 2.64
CA LYS A 19 -11.97 -14.23 3.98
C LYS A 19 -11.22 -15.34 4.70
N ALA A 20 -11.71 -16.59 4.65
CA ALA A 20 -11.06 -17.71 5.31
C ALA A 20 -9.71 -18.12 4.68
N SER A 21 -9.49 -17.83 3.40
CA SER A 21 -8.27 -18.21 2.68
C SER A 21 -7.24 -17.09 2.52
N ALA A 22 -7.69 -15.84 2.47
CA ALA A 22 -6.88 -14.69 2.10
C ALA A 22 -6.63 -13.71 3.26
N MET A 23 -7.44 -13.73 4.32
CA MET A 23 -7.24 -12.83 5.47
C MET A 23 -6.40 -13.50 6.55
N VAL A 24 -5.33 -12.82 6.97
CA VAL A 24 -4.41 -13.34 7.99
C VAL A 24 -4.44 -12.43 9.22
N PRO A 25 -4.85 -12.93 10.40
CA PRO A 25 -4.79 -12.16 11.62
C PRO A 25 -3.34 -11.96 12.10
N VAL A 26 -3.03 -10.78 12.62
CA VAL A 26 -1.79 -10.52 13.35
C VAL A 26 -2.10 -9.85 14.70
N ALA A 27 -1.33 -10.19 15.73
CA ALA A 27 -1.60 -9.72 17.09
C ALA A 27 -1.28 -8.23 17.30
N HIS A 28 -0.23 -7.73 16.62
CA HIS A 28 0.28 -6.38 16.81
C HIS A 28 0.76 -5.79 15.48
N PRO A 29 0.73 -4.45 15.33
CA PRO A 29 1.31 -3.79 14.17
C PRO A 29 2.85 -3.82 14.22
N PHE A 30 3.47 -3.66 13.04
CA PHE A 30 4.91 -3.79 12.82
C PHE A 30 5.58 -2.43 12.58
N ASP A 31 6.86 -2.32 12.94
CA ASP A 31 7.68 -1.12 12.67
C ASP A 31 8.00 -1.01 11.17
N ILE A 32 8.29 -2.15 10.54
CA ILE A 32 8.62 -2.25 9.11
C ILE A 32 7.70 -3.29 8.47
N VAL A 33 7.07 -2.96 7.34
CA VAL A 33 6.34 -3.92 6.51
C VAL A 33 6.93 -3.93 5.11
N ILE A 34 7.41 -5.09 4.67
CA ILE A 34 7.92 -5.32 3.32
C ILE A 34 6.82 -6.00 2.53
N THR A 35 6.43 -5.46 1.38
CA THR A 35 5.36 -6.01 0.56
C THR A 35 5.73 -6.00 -0.92
N THR A 36 4.94 -6.69 -1.74
CA THR A 36 4.96 -6.56 -3.19
C THR A 36 3.59 -6.14 -3.71
N ASN A 37 3.44 -6.05 -5.04
CA ASN A 37 2.13 -6.03 -5.70
C ASN A 37 1.84 -7.32 -6.51
N SER A 38 2.35 -8.47 -6.04
CA SER A 38 2.17 -9.81 -6.62
C SER A 38 2.75 -10.03 -8.03
N GLY A 39 3.67 -9.17 -8.47
CA GLY A 39 4.38 -9.30 -9.75
C GLY A 39 3.47 -9.13 -10.97
N TYR A 40 4.04 -9.35 -12.16
CA TYR A 40 3.33 -9.14 -13.41
C TYR A 40 2.13 -10.12 -13.55
N PRO A 41 0.95 -9.65 -14.00
CA PRO A 41 0.63 -8.30 -14.50
C PRO A 41 0.10 -7.33 -13.43
N LEU A 42 0.08 -7.71 -12.16
CA LEU A 42 -0.52 -6.93 -11.09
C LEU A 42 0.35 -5.72 -10.68
N ASP A 43 1.66 -5.76 -10.87
CA ASP A 43 2.59 -4.66 -10.58
C ASP A 43 2.98 -3.81 -11.82
N LEU A 44 2.10 -3.79 -12.84
CA LEU A 44 2.38 -3.17 -14.14
C LEU A 44 2.80 -1.69 -14.04
N ASN A 45 2.15 -0.91 -13.17
CA ASN A 45 2.41 0.52 -12.97
C ASN A 45 2.24 0.94 -11.52
N LEU A 46 2.63 2.19 -11.21
CA LEU A 46 2.59 2.71 -9.85
C LEU A 46 1.17 2.73 -9.26
N TYR A 47 0.16 3.05 -10.08
CA TYR A 47 -1.24 3.09 -9.65
C TYR A 47 -1.67 1.75 -9.06
N GLN A 48 -1.37 0.63 -9.71
CA GLN A 48 -1.73 -0.68 -9.18
C GLN A 48 -0.97 -1.01 -7.88
N THR A 49 0.27 -0.52 -7.74
CA THR A 49 1.16 -0.79 -6.60
C THR A 49 0.59 -0.27 -5.27
N VAL A 50 -0.26 0.76 -5.33
CA VAL A 50 -0.96 1.30 -4.14
C VAL A 50 -1.80 0.23 -3.44
N LYS A 51 -2.26 -0.81 -4.13
CA LYS A 51 -2.99 -1.93 -3.52
C LYS A 51 -2.13 -2.72 -2.53
N GLY A 52 -0.90 -3.07 -2.91
CA GLY A 52 0.07 -3.70 -2.02
C GLY A 52 0.45 -2.79 -0.86
N MET A 53 0.63 -1.48 -1.11
CA MET A 53 0.84 -0.49 -0.05
C MET A 53 -0.32 -0.46 0.95
N SER A 54 -1.57 -0.54 0.46
CA SER A 54 -2.78 -0.53 1.29
C SER A 54 -2.90 -1.76 2.19
N ALA A 55 -2.53 -2.94 1.67
CA ALA A 55 -2.44 -4.17 2.48
C ALA A 55 -1.40 -4.02 3.59
N ALA A 56 -0.20 -3.54 3.28
CA ALA A 56 0.84 -3.26 4.27
C ALA A 56 0.41 -2.21 5.32
N ALA A 57 -0.32 -1.18 4.88
CA ALA A 57 -0.83 -0.13 5.73
C ALA A 57 -1.82 -0.63 6.79
N GLN A 58 -2.45 -1.80 6.63
CA GLN A 58 -3.33 -2.37 7.66
C GLN A 58 -2.57 -2.76 8.93
N VAL A 59 -1.29 -3.11 8.80
CA VAL A 59 -0.50 -3.70 9.90
C VAL A 59 0.80 -2.95 10.20
N VAL A 60 1.12 -1.86 9.50
CA VAL A 60 2.20 -0.97 9.92
C VAL A 60 1.77 -0.09 11.11
N LYS A 61 2.69 0.21 12.03
CA LYS A 61 2.51 1.20 13.09
C LYS A 61 2.38 2.61 12.50
N PRO A 62 1.63 3.53 13.14
CA PRO A 62 1.76 4.95 12.87
C PRO A 62 3.22 5.41 13.05
N GLY A 63 3.77 6.09 12.05
CA GLY A 63 5.18 6.48 11.98
C GLY A 63 6.16 5.36 11.61
N GLY A 64 5.65 4.17 11.23
CA GLY A 64 6.46 3.06 10.74
C GLY A 64 6.88 3.23 9.28
N THR A 65 7.41 2.16 8.68
CA THR A 65 7.89 2.17 7.29
C THR A 65 7.31 1.01 6.48
N ILE A 66 6.89 1.31 5.25
CA ILE A 66 6.51 0.34 4.23
C ILE A 66 7.59 0.33 3.16
N ILE A 67 8.12 -0.85 2.81
CA ILE A 67 8.96 -1.04 1.63
C ILE A 67 8.13 -1.87 0.64
N VAL A 68 7.85 -1.34 -0.53
CA VAL A 68 7.12 -2.05 -1.59
C VAL A 68 8.04 -2.33 -2.78
N ALA A 69 8.13 -3.62 -3.14
CA ALA A 69 8.78 -4.05 -4.37
C ALA A 69 7.74 -4.22 -5.47
N ALA A 70 7.86 -3.42 -6.53
CA ALA A 70 6.97 -3.49 -7.69
C ALA A 70 7.76 -3.10 -8.93
N GLU A 71 7.58 -3.85 -10.01
CA GLU A 71 8.32 -3.61 -11.25
C GLU A 71 7.96 -2.25 -11.85
N CYS A 72 6.67 -1.90 -11.90
CA CYS A 72 6.17 -0.65 -12.48
C CYS A 72 6.70 -0.40 -13.90
N ARG A 73 6.74 -1.44 -14.74
CA ARG A 73 7.31 -1.36 -16.11
C ARG A 73 6.61 -0.37 -17.03
N ASP A 74 5.35 -0.03 -16.74
CA ASP A 74 4.54 1.00 -17.42
C ASP A 74 4.56 2.33 -16.66
N GLY A 75 5.50 2.48 -15.72
CA GLY A 75 5.80 3.71 -15.01
C GLY A 75 4.66 4.24 -14.14
N ILE A 76 4.53 5.56 -14.10
CA ILE A 76 3.34 6.27 -13.61
C ILE A 76 2.40 6.40 -14.80
N PRO A 77 1.17 5.86 -14.75
CA PRO A 77 0.33 5.77 -15.94
C PRO A 77 0.01 7.15 -16.51
N ASP A 78 0.26 7.31 -17.82
CA ASP A 78 -0.09 8.51 -18.58
C ASP A 78 -1.57 8.55 -18.98
N HIS A 79 -2.31 7.47 -18.75
CA HIS A 79 -3.76 7.41 -18.90
C HIS A 79 -4.47 7.71 -17.57
N GLY A 80 -5.66 8.31 -17.66
CA GLY A 80 -6.36 8.79 -16.49
C GLY A 80 -5.78 10.12 -15.97
N ARG A 81 -5.98 10.40 -14.69
CA ARG A 81 -5.60 11.69 -14.07
C ARG A 81 -4.76 11.51 -12.81
N TYR A 82 -4.35 10.28 -12.50
CA TYR A 82 -3.53 9.96 -11.33
C TYR A 82 -2.18 10.70 -11.32
N LYS A 83 -1.45 10.71 -12.44
CA LYS A 83 -0.19 11.46 -12.55
C LYS A 83 -0.39 12.96 -12.29
N GLU A 84 -1.41 13.55 -12.91
CA GLU A 84 -1.75 14.96 -12.69
C GLU A 84 -2.11 15.25 -11.24
N LEU A 85 -2.88 14.38 -10.57
CA LEU A 85 -3.18 14.52 -9.15
C LEU A 85 -1.92 14.55 -8.28
N LEU A 86 -0.95 13.67 -8.55
CA LEU A 86 0.33 13.67 -7.82
C LEU A 86 1.10 14.97 -8.06
N ASP A 87 1.10 15.48 -9.29
CA ASP A 87 1.78 16.73 -9.66
C ASP A 87 1.18 17.99 -9.01
N MET A 88 -0.08 17.93 -8.57
CA MET A 88 -0.77 19.05 -7.91
C MET A 88 -0.21 19.36 -6.51
N ALA A 89 0.57 18.46 -5.91
CA ALA A 89 1.07 18.59 -4.55
C ALA A 89 2.55 18.25 -4.41
N ARG A 90 3.18 18.77 -3.35
CA ARG A 90 4.56 18.44 -2.97
C ARG A 90 4.63 17.64 -1.67
N SER A 91 3.49 17.26 -1.11
CA SER A 91 3.40 16.41 0.07
C SER A 91 2.04 15.68 0.12
N PRO A 92 1.98 14.51 0.78
CA PRO A 92 0.73 13.77 0.96
C PRO A 92 -0.35 14.60 1.66
N GLN A 93 0.04 15.39 2.67
CA GLN A 93 -0.85 16.30 3.38
C GLN A 93 -1.49 17.31 2.42
N LYS A 94 -0.68 17.93 1.54
CA LYS A 94 -1.19 18.94 0.61
C LYS A 94 -2.10 18.34 -0.46
N LEU A 95 -1.78 17.12 -0.91
CA LEU A 95 -2.63 16.38 -1.82
C LEU A 95 -4.02 16.14 -1.23
N LEU A 96 -4.10 15.69 0.03
CA LEU A 96 -5.37 15.50 0.71
C LEU A 96 -6.14 16.81 0.93
N GLU A 97 -5.47 17.92 1.23
CA GLU A 97 -6.14 19.23 1.33
C GLU A 97 -6.81 19.62 0.00
N ILE A 98 -6.13 19.40 -1.13
CA ILE A 98 -6.66 19.68 -2.46
C ILE A 98 -7.85 18.76 -2.75
N ILE A 99 -7.69 17.45 -2.57
CA ILE A 99 -8.75 16.46 -2.86
C ILE A 99 -9.99 16.67 -1.99
N ASN A 100 -9.82 17.12 -0.73
CA ASN A 100 -10.93 17.39 0.18
C ASN A 100 -11.55 18.79 0.03
N THR A 101 -11.07 19.61 -0.91
CA THR A 101 -11.67 20.93 -1.16
C THR A 101 -13.11 20.76 -1.67
N PRO A 102 -14.11 21.45 -1.10
CA PRO A 102 -15.50 21.34 -1.55
C PRO A 102 -15.63 21.62 -3.06
N GLY A 103 -16.26 20.69 -3.78
CA GLY A 103 -16.44 20.78 -5.23
C GLY A 103 -15.27 20.25 -6.06
N PHE A 104 -14.17 19.82 -5.43
CA PHE A 104 -13.11 19.11 -6.15
C PHE A 104 -13.63 17.74 -6.61
N SER A 105 -13.39 17.44 -7.88
CA SER A 105 -13.71 16.15 -8.48
C SER A 105 -12.78 15.94 -9.66
N MET A 106 -11.96 14.89 -9.58
CA MET A 106 -11.11 14.47 -10.67
C MET A 106 -11.17 12.94 -10.79
N GLN A 107 -11.06 12.43 -12.01
CA GLN A 107 -10.85 10.99 -12.22
C GLN A 107 -9.65 10.53 -11.39
N ASP A 108 -9.67 9.30 -10.87
CA ASP A 108 -8.59 8.72 -10.08
C ASP A 108 -8.31 9.38 -8.71
N GLN A 109 -9.11 10.36 -8.27
CA GLN A 109 -8.89 11.02 -6.98
C GLN A 109 -8.83 10.04 -5.79
N TRP A 110 -9.60 8.96 -5.86
CA TRP A 110 -9.70 7.97 -4.79
C TRP A 110 -8.38 7.21 -4.60
N GLU A 111 -7.65 6.90 -5.68
CA GLU A 111 -6.37 6.18 -5.60
C GLU A 111 -5.30 7.09 -5.01
N ALA A 112 -5.21 8.33 -5.49
CA ALA A 112 -4.30 9.36 -4.94
C ALA A 112 -4.61 9.66 -3.46
N GLN A 113 -5.89 9.66 -3.09
CA GLN A 113 -6.33 9.82 -1.70
C GLN A 113 -5.85 8.65 -0.81
N ILE A 114 -6.04 7.40 -1.24
CA ILE A 114 -5.59 6.23 -0.50
C ILE A 114 -4.07 6.25 -0.33
N GLN A 115 -3.33 6.52 -1.40
CA GLN A 115 -1.87 6.64 -1.32
C GLN A 115 -1.44 7.71 -0.30
N ALA A 116 -2.04 8.90 -0.35
CA ALA A 116 -1.69 9.97 0.56
C ALA A 116 -2.01 9.62 2.03
N LEU A 117 -3.13 8.94 2.30
CA LEU A 117 -3.46 8.46 3.64
C LEU A 117 -2.43 7.43 4.16
N ILE A 118 -1.95 6.54 3.30
CA ILE A 118 -0.89 5.58 3.64
C ILE A 118 0.40 6.34 4.00
N GLN A 119 0.79 7.31 3.19
CA GLN A 119 2.01 8.11 3.37
C GLN A 119 1.93 9.04 4.60
N LEU A 120 0.74 9.47 5.02
CA LEU A 120 0.57 10.16 6.31
C LEU A 120 0.71 9.22 7.51
N LYS A 121 0.44 7.92 7.33
CA LYS A 121 0.59 6.92 8.37
C LYS A 121 2.03 6.41 8.49
N ALA A 122 2.74 6.23 7.38
CA ALA A 122 4.05 5.60 7.34
C ALA A 122 4.93 6.15 6.20
N ASP A 123 6.24 6.11 6.38
CA ASP A 123 7.19 6.35 5.28
C ASP A 123 7.05 5.21 4.25
N VAL A 124 6.95 5.52 2.96
CA VAL A 124 6.78 4.51 1.90
C VAL A 124 7.93 4.54 0.92
N TYR A 125 8.69 3.45 0.89
CA TYR A 125 9.81 3.21 0.01
C TYR A 125 9.39 2.34 -1.18
N LEU A 126 9.70 2.77 -2.40
CA LEU A 126 9.44 2.02 -3.62
C LEU A 126 10.75 1.46 -4.19
N LYS A 127 10.83 0.14 -4.29
CA LYS A 127 11.85 -0.57 -5.05
C LYS A 127 11.32 -0.92 -6.43
N THR A 128 11.88 -0.29 -7.45
CA THR A 128 11.61 -0.53 -8.88
C THR A 128 12.92 -0.35 -9.68
N SER A 129 12.92 -0.79 -10.93
CA SER A 129 13.99 -0.54 -11.91
C SER A 129 13.52 0.33 -13.09
N TYR A 130 12.24 0.72 -13.12
CA TYR A 130 11.60 1.39 -14.26
C TYR A 130 11.21 2.85 -13.99
N LEU A 131 11.37 3.32 -12.76
CA LEU A 131 11.20 4.72 -12.40
C LEU A 131 12.51 5.28 -11.86
N SER A 132 12.83 6.50 -12.26
CA SER A 132 13.92 7.28 -11.67
C SER A 132 13.55 7.75 -10.27
N ASP A 133 14.57 8.02 -9.46
CA ASP A 133 14.43 8.66 -8.16
C ASP A 133 13.58 9.93 -8.16
N GLU A 134 13.68 10.72 -9.22
CA GLU A 134 12.92 11.95 -9.37
C GLU A 134 11.44 11.66 -9.60
N GLU A 135 11.10 10.71 -10.48
CA GLU A 135 9.71 10.28 -10.69
C GLU A 135 9.10 9.69 -9.41
N ILE A 136 9.88 8.90 -8.65
CA ILE A 136 9.43 8.33 -7.37
C ILE A 136 9.12 9.45 -6.36
N ARG A 137 10.00 10.46 -6.25
CA ARG A 137 9.78 11.60 -5.36
C ARG A 137 8.65 12.51 -5.82
N GLN A 138 8.47 12.69 -7.13
CA GLN A 138 7.32 13.39 -7.71
C GLN A 138 6.01 12.69 -7.38
N ALA A 139 6.03 11.35 -7.34
CA ALA A 139 4.93 10.55 -6.82
C ALA A 139 4.83 10.51 -5.29
N LEU A 140 5.53 11.39 -4.57
CA LEU A 140 5.50 11.54 -3.11
C LEU A 140 6.04 10.31 -2.34
N LEU A 141 6.81 9.44 -3.00
CA LEU A 141 7.40 8.23 -2.42
C LEU A 141 8.90 8.40 -2.19
N LEU A 142 9.49 7.47 -1.44
CA LEU A 142 10.93 7.41 -1.19
C LEU A 142 11.57 6.34 -2.10
N PRO A 143 12.66 6.63 -2.81
CA PRO A 143 13.34 5.63 -3.62
C PRO A 143 14.05 4.59 -2.74
N CYS A 144 13.99 3.33 -3.16
CA CYS A 144 14.71 2.21 -2.55
C CYS A 144 15.55 1.52 -3.62
N HIS A 145 16.87 1.46 -3.42
CA HIS A 145 17.79 0.83 -4.38
C HIS A 145 18.05 -0.65 -4.07
N SER A 146 18.20 -0.98 -2.79
CA SER A 146 18.31 -2.35 -2.25
C SER A 146 17.39 -2.46 -1.03
N ILE A 147 16.60 -3.54 -0.97
CA ILE A 147 15.71 -3.78 0.17
C ILE A 147 16.54 -4.12 1.41
N GLU A 148 17.62 -4.87 1.22
CA GLU A 148 18.54 -5.31 2.26
C GLU A 148 19.20 -4.10 2.95
N GLU A 149 19.80 -3.21 2.16
CA GLU A 149 20.45 -1.99 2.67
C GLU A 149 19.43 -1.06 3.35
N GLU A 150 18.22 -0.96 2.80
CA GLU A 150 17.16 -0.15 3.38
C GLU A 150 16.68 -0.71 4.72
N VAL A 151 16.50 -2.04 4.83
CA VAL A 151 16.17 -2.71 6.09
C VAL A 151 17.27 -2.51 7.12
N GLU A 152 18.55 -2.64 6.76
CA GLU A 152 19.66 -2.36 7.67
C GLU A 152 19.65 -0.91 8.19
N ARG A 153 19.36 0.05 7.32
CA ARG A 153 19.23 1.47 7.67
C ARG A 153 18.06 1.69 8.63
N LEU A 154 16.92 1.06 8.38
CA LEU A 154 15.73 1.17 9.23
C LEU A 154 15.93 0.50 10.58
N LEU A 155 16.65 -0.62 10.67
CA LEU A 155 17.01 -1.26 11.93
C LEU A 155 17.92 -0.37 12.79
N LYS A 156 18.79 0.45 12.18
CA LYS A 156 19.55 1.48 12.91
C LYS A 156 18.64 2.60 13.44
N ARG A 157 17.56 2.95 12.73
CA ARG A 157 16.59 3.98 13.11
C ARG A 157 15.63 3.51 14.21
N TYR A 158 15.00 2.35 14.04
CA TYR A 158 13.99 1.81 14.95
C TYR A 158 14.59 0.99 16.10
N GLY A 159 15.86 0.59 15.96
CA GLY A 159 16.57 -0.26 16.91
C GLY A 159 16.56 -1.75 16.50
N PRO A 160 17.48 -2.55 17.05
CA PRO A 160 17.68 -3.95 16.64
C PRO A 160 16.51 -4.89 17.00
N GLN A 161 15.54 -4.40 17.79
CA GLN A 161 14.33 -5.13 18.17
C GLN A 161 13.10 -4.72 17.34
N ALA A 162 13.30 -3.93 16.28
CA ALA A 162 12.20 -3.52 15.41
C ALA A 162 11.51 -4.74 14.79
N SER A 163 10.20 -4.73 14.83
CA SER A 163 9.35 -5.79 14.29
C SER A 163 9.21 -5.61 12.78
N ILE A 164 9.43 -6.69 12.02
CA ILE A 164 9.34 -6.71 10.56
C ILE A 164 8.27 -7.72 10.13
N CYS A 165 7.35 -7.30 9.26
CA CYS A 165 6.41 -8.17 8.56
C CYS A 165 6.74 -8.24 7.07
N VAL A 166 6.62 -9.43 6.47
CA VAL A 166 6.80 -9.64 5.03
C VAL A 166 5.49 -10.14 4.43
N LEU A 167 4.97 -9.41 3.44
CA LEU A 167 3.75 -9.69 2.68
C LEU A 167 4.13 -9.98 1.21
N PRO A 168 4.56 -11.22 0.90
CA PRO A 168 5.09 -11.54 -0.42
C PRO A 168 4.06 -11.40 -1.55
N GLU A 169 2.77 -11.51 -1.22
CA GLU A 169 1.65 -11.44 -2.16
C GLU A 169 0.69 -10.30 -1.78
N GLY A 170 1.23 -9.09 -1.58
CA GLY A 170 0.57 -7.91 -1.02
C GLY A 170 -0.96 -7.83 -1.17
N PRO A 171 -1.52 -7.58 -2.37
CA PRO A 171 -2.97 -7.43 -2.47
C PRO A 171 -3.75 -8.75 -2.38
N GLN A 172 -3.10 -9.90 -2.47
CA GLN A 172 -3.75 -11.21 -2.40
C GLN A 172 -3.91 -11.70 -0.95
N THR A 173 -2.96 -11.36 -0.08
CA THR A 173 -3.05 -11.62 1.36
C THR A 173 -3.43 -10.34 2.10
N ILE A 174 -4.56 -10.36 2.81
CA ILE A 174 -5.08 -9.21 3.54
C ILE A 174 -4.76 -9.39 5.03
N PRO A 175 -3.66 -8.81 5.54
CA PRO A 175 -3.38 -8.88 6.96
C PRO A 175 -4.32 -7.94 7.72
N TYR A 176 -4.73 -8.33 8.92
CA TYR A 176 -5.55 -7.49 9.79
C TYR A 176 -5.15 -7.63 11.25
N LEU A 177 -5.28 -6.55 12.02
CA LEU A 177 -5.06 -6.59 13.46
C LEU A 177 -6.20 -7.36 14.12
N GLU A 178 -5.86 -8.38 14.92
CA GLU A 178 -6.85 -9.01 15.80
C GLU A 178 -7.41 -7.95 16.75
N ALA A 179 -8.74 -7.88 16.86
CA ALA A 179 -9.35 -7.09 17.92
C ALA A 179 -8.85 -7.65 19.26
N ALA A 180 -8.32 -6.79 20.13
CA ALA A 180 -7.88 -7.19 21.46
C ALA A 180 -9.01 -7.97 22.13
N ARG A 181 -8.80 -9.26 22.42
CA ARG A 181 -9.76 -10.01 23.24
C ARG A 181 -9.87 -9.26 24.58
N PRO A 182 -11.08 -8.89 25.04
CA PRO A 182 -11.22 -8.41 26.40
C PRO A 182 -10.66 -9.50 27.32
N LEU A 183 -9.76 -9.11 28.23
CA LEU A 183 -9.27 -9.98 29.28
C LEU A 183 -10.51 -10.50 30.03
N SER A 184 -10.71 -11.82 29.97
CA SER A 184 -11.75 -12.54 30.71
C SER A 184 -11.50 -12.46 32.21
#